data_AF-A0A0P7KTZ3-F1
#
_entry.id   AF-A0A0P7KTZ3-F1
#
_cell.length_a   1.000
_cell.length_b   1.000
_cell.length_c   1.000
_cell.angle_alpha   90.00
_cell.angle_beta   90.00
_cell.angle_gamma   90.00
#
_symmetry.space_group_name_H-M   'P 1'
#
loop_
_entity.id
_entity.type
_entity.pdbx_description
1 polymer ?
#
loop_
_entity_poly.entity_id
_entity_poly.type
_entity_poly.pdbx_seq_one_letter_code
_entity_poly.pdbx_strand_id
1 'polypeptide(L)'
;MMRLLILFEEEMKQNKDVYFSDIESITLNNLFPRWKENYAKQHYSARSFHDNCTHLEKRILPIFGQMKLKDIKKVDVVFFV
;
A
#
# COMPACT_ATOMS: atom_id res chain seq x y z
N MET A 1 24.64 -11.14 11.75
CA MET A 1 23.72 -10.34 10.91
C MET A 1 22.80 -11.22 10.06
N MET A 2 23.30 -12.18 9.28
CA MET A 2 22.49 -13.06 8.42
C MET A 2 21.44 -13.93 9.15
N ARG A 3 21.77 -14.43 10.36
CA ARG A 3 20.85 -15.25 11.17
C ARG A 3 19.60 -14.51 11.67
N LEU A 4 19.71 -13.20 11.94
CA LEU A 4 18.57 -12.38 12.37
C LEU A 4 17.59 -12.12 11.23
N LEU A 5 18.11 -11.92 10.01
CA LEU A 5 17.28 -11.75 8.83
C LEU A 5 16.47 -13.02 8.52
N ILE A 6 17.12 -14.19 8.59
CA ILE A 6 16.45 -15.48 8.36
C ILE A 6 15.35 -15.71 9.39
N LEU A 7 15.63 -15.46 10.68
CA LEU A 7 14.62 -15.61 11.75
C LEU A 7 13.45 -14.64 11.56
N PHE A 8 13.72 -13.39 11.17
CA PHE A 8 12.69 -12.42 10.84
C PHE A 8 11.84 -12.85 9.65
N GLU A 9 12.47 -13.32 8.56
CA GLU A 9 11.74 -13.82 7.39
C GLU A 9 10.89 -15.06 7.69
N GLU A 10 11.38 -15.98 8.53
CA GLU A 10 10.63 -17.12 9.01
C GLU A 10 9.45 -16.72 9.90
N GLU A 11 9.65 -15.79 10.84
CA GLU A 11 8.61 -15.24 11.69
C GLU A 11 7.51 -14.56 10.86
N MET A 12 7.89 -13.75 9.88
CA MET A 12 6.96 -13.07 8.96
C MET A 12 6.16 -14.06 8.10
N LYS A 13 6.77 -15.19 7.70
CA LYS A 13 6.07 -16.25 6.95
C LYS A 13 5.11 -17.04 7.83
N GLN A 14 5.53 -17.41 9.04
CA GLN A 14 4.71 -18.20 9.97
C GLN A 14 3.51 -17.40 10.48
N ASN A 15 3.71 -16.11 10.72
CA ASN A 15 2.68 -15.21 11.22
C ASN A 15 2.12 -14.31 10.11
N LYS A 16 2.16 -14.77 8.85
CA LYS A 16 1.69 -14.00 7.70
C LYS A 16 0.26 -13.50 7.91
N ASP A 17 -0.62 -14.34 8.46
CA ASP A 17 -2.01 -13.97 8.74
C ASP A 17 -2.13 -13.02 9.94
N VAL A 18 -1.15 -12.97 10.85
CA VAL A 18 -1.15 -11.99 11.94
C VAL A 18 -0.64 -10.63 11.45
N TYR A 19 0.41 -10.60 10.65
CA TYR A 19 1.02 -9.37 10.15
C TYR A 19 0.34 -8.79 8.90
N PHE A 20 -0.35 -9.64 8.13
CA PHE A 20 -0.92 -9.28 6.84
C PHE A 20 -2.38 -9.73 6.66
N SER A 21 -3.09 -10.16 7.72
CA SER A 21 -4.53 -10.51 7.66
C SER A 21 -5.35 -9.43 6.97
N ASP A 22 -5.03 -8.18 7.27
CA ASP A 22 -5.75 -7.03 6.73
C ASP A 22 -5.53 -6.86 5.22
N ILE A 23 -4.40 -7.31 4.65
CA ILE A 23 -4.07 -7.05 3.24
C ILE A 23 -5.07 -7.74 2.29
N GLU A 24 -5.59 -8.90 2.67
CA GLU A 24 -6.53 -9.64 1.83
C GLU A 24 -7.96 -9.05 1.85
N SER A 25 -8.23 -8.13 2.77
CA SER A 25 -9.55 -7.52 2.97
C SER A 25 -9.55 -6.00 2.87
N ILE A 26 -8.40 -5.35 2.98
CA ILE A 26 -8.25 -3.90 2.98
C ILE A 26 -8.55 -3.33 1.59
N THR A 27 -9.36 -2.27 1.58
CA THR A 27 -9.64 -1.48 0.39
C THR A 27 -8.59 -0.41 0.18
N LEU A 28 -8.47 0.08 -1.05
CA LEU A 28 -7.52 1.17 -1.33
C LEU A 28 -7.83 2.44 -0.50
N ASN A 29 -9.11 2.75 -0.24
CA ASN A 29 -9.52 3.87 0.62
C ASN A 29 -9.06 3.71 2.07
N ASN A 30 -8.96 2.48 2.57
CA ASN A 30 -8.48 2.22 3.93
C ASN A 30 -6.95 2.24 3.99
N LEU A 31 -6.27 1.80 2.92
CA LEU A 31 -4.81 1.82 2.86
C LEU A 31 -4.25 3.23 2.66
N PHE A 32 -4.84 4.02 1.75
CA PHE A 32 -4.32 5.32 1.35
C PHE A 32 -3.98 6.27 2.53
N PRO A 33 -4.87 6.52 3.52
CA PRO A 33 -4.54 7.39 4.64
C PRO A 33 -3.40 6.84 5.52
N ARG A 34 -3.32 5.51 5.67
CA ARG A 34 -2.23 4.86 6.42
C ARG A 34 -0.89 5.06 5.72
N TRP A 35 -0.86 4.88 4.39
CA TRP A 35 0.33 5.13 3.58
C TRP A 35 0.73 6.60 3.59
N LYS A 36 -0.24 7.51 3.47
CA LYS A 36 -0.02 8.97 3.46
C LYS A 36 0.66 9.45 4.75
N GLU A 37 0.14 9.07 5.90
CA GLU A 37 0.64 9.56 7.20
C GLU A 37 1.89 8.84 7.68
N ASN A 38 1.95 7.51 7.52
CA ASN A 38 3.02 6.71 8.14
C ASN A 38 4.24 6.53 7.24
N TYR A 39 4.11 6.74 5.93
CA TYR A 39 5.19 6.50 4.97
C TYR A 39 5.45 7.72 4.09
N ALA A 40 4.48 8.12 3.26
CA ALA A 40 4.72 9.09 2.18
C ALA A 40 5.23 10.44 2.71
N LYS A 41 4.69 10.93 3.82
CA LYS A 41 5.11 12.19 4.45
C LYS A 41 6.55 12.21 4.92
N GLN A 42 7.10 11.06 5.30
CA GLN A 42 8.47 10.93 5.83
C GLN A 42 9.49 10.66 4.71
N HIS A 43 9.04 10.03 3.62
CA HIS A 43 9.93 9.53 2.57
C HIS A 43 9.96 10.38 1.31
N TYR A 44 8.97 11.23 1.08
CA TYR A 44 8.90 12.07 -0.12
C TYR A 44 9.24 13.53 0.17
N SER A 45 9.83 14.21 -0.82
CA SER A 45 9.95 15.66 -0.78
C SER A 45 8.55 16.31 -0.75
N ALA A 46 8.43 17.51 -0.19
CA ALA A 46 7.12 18.19 -0.06
C ALA A 46 6.37 18.30 -1.41
N ARG A 47 7.10 18.61 -2.50
CA ARG A 47 6.53 18.68 -3.85
C ARG A 47 6.06 17.30 -4.30
N SER A 48 6.93 16.30 -4.25
CA SER A 48 6.60 14.93 -4.68
C SER A 48 5.45 14.34 -3.87
N PHE A 49 5.40 14.58 -2.56
CA PHE A 49 4.30 14.18 -1.69
C PHE A 49 2.96 14.78 -2.16
N HIS A 50 2.95 16.10 -2.40
CA HIS A 50 1.75 16.80 -2.85
C HIS A 50 1.26 16.28 -4.21
N ASP A 51 2.17 16.16 -5.19
CA ASP A 51 1.82 15.73 -6.55
C ASP A 51 1.28 14.29 -6.54
N ASN A 52 1.93 13.38 -5.82
CA ASN A 52 1.50 11.98 -5.72
C ASN A 52 0.15 11.85 -5.00
N CYS A 53 -0.04 12.53 -3.85
CA CYS A 53 -1.32 12.51 -3.15
C CYS A 53 -2.43 13.07 -4.03
N THR A 54 -2.19 14.19 -4.70
CA THR A 54 -3.18 14.81 -5.60
C THR A 54 -3.56 13.87 -6.75
N HIS A 55 -2.59 13.19 -7.35
CA HIS A 55 -2.85 12.24 -8.42
C HIS A 55 -3.69 11.05 -7.93
N LEU A 56 -3.32 10.46 -6.79
CA LEU A 56 -4.04 9.34 -6.18
C LEU A 56 -5.48 9.74 -5.81
N GLU A 57 -5.65 10.88 -5.13
CA GLU A 57 -6.95 11.38 -4.66
C GLU A 57 -7.90 11.72 -5.82
N LYS A 58 -7.38 12.32 -6.90
CA LYS A 58 -8.23 12.78 -8.01
C LYS A 58 -8.48 11.74 -9.09
N ARG A 59 -7.56 10.79 -9.30
CA ARG A 59 -7.65 9.85 -10.43
C ARG A 59 -7.83 8.39 -10.01
N ILE A 60 -7.22 7.97 -8.90
CA ILE A 60 -7.16 6.55 -8.53
C ILE A 60 -8.24 6.18 -7.51
N LEU A 61 -8.33 6.92 -6.41
CA LEU A 61 -9.32 6.65 -5.35
C LEU A 61 -10.77 6.67 -5.83
N PRO A 62 -11.21 7.57 -6.73
CA PRO A 62 -12.60 7.56 -7.21
C PRO A 62 -12.99 6.28 -7.94
N ILE A 63 -12.02 5.55 -8.49
CA ILE A 63 -12.27 4.39 -9.36
C ILE A 63 -11.98 3.08 -8.61
N PHE A 64 -10.88 3.04 -7.86
CA PHE A 64 -10.42 1.83 -7.17
C PHE A 64 -10.59 1.88 -5.65
N GLY A 65 -11.02 3.02 -5.09
CA GLY A 65 -11.01 3.26 -3.64
C GLY A 65 -11.75 2.20 -2.83
N GLN A 66 -12.89 1.71 -3.34
CA GLN A 66 -13.69 0.68 -2.67
C GLN A 66 -13.25 -0.76 -3.00
N MET A 67 -12.35 -0.93 -3.97
CA MET A 67 -11.83 -2.26 -4.31
C MET A 67 -10.82 -2.72 -3.26
N LYS A 68 -10.85 -4.02 -2.94
CA LYS A 68 -9.79 -4.64 -2.15
C LYS A 68 -8.52 -4.65 -2.96
N LEU A 69 -7.37 -4.48 -2.30
CA LEU A 69 -6.08 -4.42 -3.00
C LEU A 69 -5.81 -5.69 -3.82
N LYS A 70 -6.20 -6.86 -3.31
CA LYS A 70 -6.05 -8.14 -4.03
C LYS A 70 -6.87 -8.24 -5.32
N ASP A 71 -7.92 -7.44 -5.44
CA ASP A 71 -8.85 -7.47 -6.56
C ASP A 71 -8.45 -6.47 -7.66
N ILE A 72 -7.53 -5.53 -7.38
CA ILE A 72 -6.96 -4.60 -8.37
C ILE A 72 -5.95 -5.36 -9.22
N LYS A 73 -6.22 -5.54 -10.51
CA LYS A 73 -5.36 -6.29 -11.43
C LYS A 73 -4.34 -5.37 -12.08
N LYS A 74 -3.23 -5.95 -12.54
CA LYS A 74 -2.20 -5.22 -13.31
C LYS A 74 -2.77 -4.50 -14.53
N VAL A 75 -3.73 -5.11 -15.23
CA VAL A 75 -4.40 -4.50 -16.39
C VAL A 75 -5.16 -3.24 -16.00
N ASP A 76 -5.74 -3.19 -14.81
CA ASP A 76 -6.50 -2.03 -14.32
C ASP A 76 -5.56 -0.84 -14.08
N VAL A 77 -4.33 -1.11 -13.66
CA VAL A 77 -3.30 -0.09 -13.40
C VAL A 77 -2.76 0.53 -14.69
N VAL A 78 -2.66 -0.24 -15.79
CA VAL A 78 -2.13 0.26 -17.08
C VAL A 78 -2.94 1.43 -17.65
N PHE A 79 -4.24 1.52 -17.32
CA PHE A 79 -5.09 2.63 -17.78
C PHE A 79 -4.80 3.97 -17.07
N PHE A 80 -3.95 3.98 -16.04
CA PHE A 80 -3.71 5.14 -15.18
C PHE A 80 -2.26 5.65 -15.16
N VAL A 81 -1.31 4.88 -15.71
CA VAL A 81 0.11 5.28 -15.87
C VAL A 81 0.28 6.19 -17.08
#